data_AF-A0A968I0F0-F1
#
_entry.id   AF-A0A968I0F0-F1
#
_cell.length_a   1.000
_cell.length_b   1.000
_cell.length_c   1.000
_cell.angle_alpha   90.00
_cell.angle_beta   90.00
_cell.angle_gamma   90.00
#
_symmetry.space_group_name_H-M   'P 1'
#
loop_
_entity.id
_entity.type
_entity.pdbx_description
1 polymer ?
#
loop_
_entity_poly.entity_id
_entity_poly.type
_entity_poly.pdbx_seq_one_letter_code
_entity_poly.pdbx_strand_id
1 'polypeptide(L)'
;MLPFAEVIASATSEFTAQCLEPDTLRFPYVPPFGSWVKTLPAEDNPVTLYGVVAHVVTVPIDSIHRAVALGLSLDELRLQQPQIFAMLKTEVRVALVGFGDRTHQYQHLPARPPQMHQAVYGCDPQEIVEFTEDLHFLRTLLHVNGAPVDELVAAVLRDVYQIRQCDRPWLVAAGRKLSLFLKEDYDRLSAIMAQIHP
;
A
#
# COMPACT_ATOMS: atom_id res chain seq x y z
N MET A 1 -11.67 3.42 13.13
CA MET A 1 -11.02 2.44 12.23
C MET A 1 -9.96 1.71 13.05
N LEU A 2 -9.92 0.39 13.00
CA LEU A 2 -8.88 -0.39 13.70
C LEU A 2 -7.61 -0.43 12.85
N PRO A 3 -6.41 -0.39 13.45
CA PRO A 3 -5.18 -0.60 12.70
C PRO A 3 -5.10 -2.04 12.22
N PHE A 4 -4.48 -2.25 11.07
CA PHE A 4 -4.27 -3.60 10.52
C PHE A 4 -2.81 -4.05 10.62
N ALA A 5 -1.88 -3.11 10.84
CA ALA A 5 -0.45 -3.38 10.91
C ALA A 5 0.26 -2.36 11.82
N GLU A 6 1.50 -2.67 12.15
CA GLU A 6 2.40 -1.84 12.94
C GLU A 6 3.75 -1.67 12.22
N VAL A 7 4.30 -0.45 12.19
CA VAL A 7 5.58 -0.15 11.52
C VAL A 7 6.76 -0.86 12.21
N ILE A 8 7.51 -1.65 11.45
CA ILE A 8 8.69 -2.41 11.93
C ILE A 8 10.00 -1.97 11.28
N ALA A 9 9.94 -1.15 10.22
CA ALA A 9 11.10 -0.49 9.62
C ALA A 9 10.65 0.76 8.89
N SER A 10 11.47 1.81 8.88
CA SER A 10 11.10 3.11 8.33
C SER A 10 12.25 3.76 7.59
N ALA A 11 11.96 4.36 6.43
CA ALA A 11 12.89 5.06 5.56
C ALA A 11 12.22 6.29 4.93
N THR A 12 13.01 7.21 4.36
CA THR A 12 12.51 8.51 3.86
C THR A 12 11.35 8.42 2.87
N SER A 13 11.33 7.40 2.00
CA SER A 13 10.32 7.22 0.94
C SER A 13 9.39 6.03 1.15
N GLU A 14 9.63 5.21 2.16
CA GLU A 14 8.88 3.97 2.38
C GLU A 14 8.97 3.49 3.82
N PHE A 15 8.07 2.59 4.20
CA PHE A 15 8.18 1.87 5.47
C PHE A 15 7.71 0.42 5.30
N THR A 16 8.14 -0.44 6.20
CA THR A 16 7.63 -1.81 6.32
C THR A 16 6.80 -1.91 7.58
N ALA A 17 5.62 -2.52 7.47
CA ALA A 17 4.73 -2.78 8.59
C ALA A 17 4.35 -4.26 8.65
N GLN A 18 4.31 -4.81 9.86
CA GLN A 18 3.84 -6.17 10.11
C GLN A 18 2.35 -6.14 10.39
N CYS A 19 1.58 -6.96 9.66
CA CYS A 19 0.15 -7.11 9.89
C CYS A 19 -0.11 -7.68 11.29
N LEU A 20 -1.14 -7.15 11.96
CA LEU A 20 -1.55 -7.59 13.28
C LEU A 20 -2.28 -8.94 13.17
N GLU A 21 -1.82 -9.92 13.94
CA GLU A 21 -2.41 -11.24 13.96
C GLU A 21 -3.82 -11.20 14.59
N PRO A 22 -4.81 -11.88 14.01
CA PRO A 22 -6.15 -11.94 14.59
C PRO A 22 -6.18 -12.88 15.79
N ASP A 23 -7.14 -12.69 16.70
CA ASP A 23 -7.37 -13.59 17.86
C ASP A 23 -7.83 -15.02 17.48
N THR A 24 -7.84 -15.35 16.19
CA THR A 24 -8.28 -16.65 15.65
C THR A 24 -7.16 -17.29 14.84
N LEU A 25 -7.20 -18.61 14.63
CA LEU A 25 -6.25 -19.34 13.76
C LEU A 25 -6.50 -19.02 12.27
N ARG A 26 -6.26 -17.77 11.87
CA ARG A 26 -6.39 -17.25 10.52
C ARG A 26 -5.18 -16.37 10.23
N PHE A 27 -4.80 -16.31 8.97
CA PHE A 27 -3.84 -15.31 8.53
C PHE A 27 -4.41 -13.90 8.70
N PRO A 28 -3.54 -12.91 8.93
CA PRO A 28 -3.98 -11.54 9.13
C PRO A 28 -4.68 -11.01 7.87
N TYR A 29 -5.52 -9.99 8.05
CA TYR A 29 -5.99 -9.22 6.91
C TYR A 29 -4.80 -8.49 6.29
N VAL A 30 -4.67 -8.59 4.97
CA VAL A 30 -3.60 -7.96 4.22
C VAL A 30 -4.21 -7.10 3.12
N PRO A 31 -3.99 -5.78 3.14
CA PRO A 31 -4.46 -4.93 2.05
C PRO A 31 -3.77 -5.35 0.73
N PRO A 32 -4.51 -5.37 -0.40
CA PRO A 32 -3.93 -5.74 -1.67
C PRO A 32 -2.88 -4.75 -2.14
N PHE A 33 -2.06 -5.20 -3.09
CA PHE A 33 -1.09 -4.36 -3.78
C PHE A 33 -1.78 -3.17 -4.46
N GLY A 34 -1.24 -1.96 -4.26
CA GLY A 34 -1.83 -0.69 -4.70
C GLY A 34 -2.84 -0.07 -3.74
N SER A 35 -3.22 -0.74 -2.65
CA SER A 35 -4.16 -0.17 -1.67
C SER A 35 -3.56 0.99 -0.89
N TRP A 36 -4.41 1.98 -0.62
CA TRP A 36 -4.09 3.17 0.17
C TRP A 36 -4.10 2.89 1.66
N VAL A 37 -3.04 3.35 2.32
CA VAL A 37 -2.86 3.23 3.77
C VAL A 37 -2.33 4.54 4.33
N LYS A 38 -2.48 4.71 5.64
CA LYS A 38 -2.02 5.89 6.36
C LYS A 38 -1.49 5.57 7.75
N THR A 39 -0.61 6.45 8.24
CA THR A 39 -0.25 6.54 9.66
C THR A 39 -0.78 7.85 10.22
N LEU A 40 -1.37 7.81 11.41
CA LEU A 40 -1.92 9.00 12.07
C LEU A 40 -0.82 9.86 12.71
N PRO A 41 -1.06 11.16 12.97
CA PRO A 41 -0.08 12.02 13.64
C PRO A 41 0.50 11.39 14.92
N ALA A 42 1.81 11.54 15.11
CA ALA A 42 2.56 11.11 16.29
C ALA A 42 3.37 12.28 16.86
N GLU A 43 3.95 12.13 18.05
CA GLU A 43 4.64 13.23 18.76
C GLU A 43 5.73 13.92 17.91
N ASP A 44 6.57 13.16 17.19
CA ASP A 44 7.63 13.75 16.35
C ASP A 44 7.21 13.99 14.89
N ASN A 45 5.98 13.64 14.53
CA ASN A 45 5.46 13.80 13.17
C ASN A 45 3.97 14.18 13.23
N PRO A 46 3.64 15.48 13.33
CA PRO A 46 2.28 15.95 13.62
C PRO A 46 1.34 15.91 12.41
N VAL A 47 1.65 15.12 11.38
CA VAL A 47 0.86 15.01 10.16
C VAL A 47 0.48 13.56 9.87
N THR A 48 -0.63 13.37 9.17
CA THR A 48 -0.98 12.06 8.62
C THR A 48 -0.06 11.79 7.43
N LEU A 49 0.52 10.60 7.36
CA LEU A 49 1.29 10.17 6.19
C LEU A 49 0.41 9.27 5.34
N TYR A 50 0.45 9.46 4.02
CA TYR A 50 -0.28 8.67 3.04
C TYR A 50 0.70 7.85 2.21
N GLY A 51 0.36 6.58 2.02
CA GLY A 51 1.15 5.65 1.23
C GLY A 51 0.30 4.62 0.52
N VAL A 52 0.94 3.85 -0.34
CA VAL A 52 0.32 2.74 -1.06
C VAL A 52 1.13 1.46 -0.85
N VAL A 53 0.43 0.33 -0.72
CA VAL A 53 1.06 -0.99 -0.54
C VAL A 53 1.80 -1.39 -1.81
N ALA A 54 3.12 -1.41 -1.75
CA ALA A 54 4.01 -1.69 -2.88
C ALA A 54 4.57 -3.11 -2.89
N HIS A 55 4.45 -3.85 -1.78
CA HIS A 55 4.87 -5.24 -1.68
C HIS A 55 4.20 -5.90 -0.48
N VAL A 56 3.87 -7.18 -0.62
CA VAL A 56 3.28 -8.00 0.44
C VAL A 56 4.02 -9.33 0.48
N VAL A 57 4.41 -9.77 1.67
CA VAL A 57 5.03 -11.07 1.83
C VAL A 57 4.62 -11.72 3.14
N THR A 58 4.33 -13.03 3.10
CA THR A 58 4.17 -13.86 4.29
C THR A 58 5.38 -14.77 4.39
N VAL A 59 6.12 -14.66 5.49
CA VAL A 59 7.38 -15.37 5.73
C VAL A 59 7.42 -15.95 7.13
N PRO A 60 8.30 -16.92 7.40
CA PRO A 60 8.61 -17.31 8.77
C PRO A 60 9.03 -16.12 9.64
N ILE A 61 8.67 -16.16 10.92
CA ILE A 61 9.01 -15.11 11.89
C ILE A 61 10.52 -14.96 12.12
N ASP A 62 11.29 -16.01 11.84
CA ASP A 62 12.74 -16.06 11.98
C ASP A 62 13.43 -16.64 10.72
N SER A 63 14.76 -16.59 10.72
CA SER A 63 15.60 -17.09 9.60
C SER A 63 15.94 -18.58 9.70
N ILE A 64 15.53 -19.26 10.77
CA ILE A 64 15.86 -20.66 11.04
C ILE A 64 14.79 -21.56 10.42
N HIS A 65 13.52 -21.21 10.60
CA HIS A 65 12.40 -21.97 10.08
C HIS A 65 12.16 -21.67 8.60
N ARG A 66 11.78 -22.70 7.85
CA ARG A 66 11.38 -22.57 6.44
C ARG A 66 9.98 -23.15 6.27
N ALA A 67 9.11 -22.39 5.63
CA ALA A 67 7.80 -22.90 5.23
C ALA A 67 7.99 -24.03 4.21
N VAL A 68 7.25 -25.13 4.38
CA VAL A 68 7.25 -26.28 3.49
C VAL A 68 5.83 -26.60 3.06
N ALA A 69 5.68 -27.17 1.87
CA ALA A 69 4.37 -27.62 1.39
C ALA A 69 3.89 -28.83 2.21
N LEU A 70 2.75 -28.70 2.89
CA LEU A 70 2.17 -29.77 3.70
C LEU A 70 1.04 -30.54 3.00
N GLY A 71 0.52 -30.01 1.89
CA GLY A 71 -0.59 -30.64 1.16
C GLY A 71 -1.93 -30.64 1.90
N LEU A 72 -2.06 -29.83 2.96
CA LEU A 72 -3.29 -29.70 3.76
C LEU A 72 -4.13 -28.51 3.28
N SER A 73 -5.46 -28.64 3.34
CA SER A 73 -6.36 -27.49 3.26
C SER A 73 -6.19 -26.55 4.46
N LEU A 74 -6.72 -25.32 4.37
CA LEU A 74 -6.64 -24.37 5.50
C LEU A 74 -7.35 -24.88 6.76
N ASP A 75 -8.44 -25.63 6.62
CA ASP A 75 -9.16 -26.19 7.77
C ASP A 75 -8.39 -27.35 8.41
N GLU A 76 -7.80 -28.23 7.60
CA GLU A 76 -6.91 -29.28 8.10
C GLU A 76 -5.65 -28.70 8.74
N LEU A 77 -5.08 -27.64 8.16
CA LEU A 77 -3.91 -26.95 8.72
C LEU A 77 -4.21 -26.40 10.12
N ARG A 78 -5.40 -25.80 10.32
CA ARG A 78 -5.85 -25.30 11.64
C ARG A 78 -5.98 -26.40 12.67
N LEU A 79 -6.52 -27.55 12.26
CA LEU A 79 -6.77 -28.68 13.17
C LEU A 79 -5.49 -29.45 13.49
N GLN A 80 -4.65 -29.70 12.49
CA GLN A 80 -3.51 -30.59 12.61
C GLN A 80 -2.19 -29.87 12.93
N GLN A 81 -2.04 -28.61 12.51
CA GLN A 81 -0.80 -27.84 12.65
C GLN A 81 -1.07 -26.36 13.03
N PRO A 82 -1.84 -26.08 14.11
CA PRO A 82 -2.22 -24.71 14.50
C PRO A 82 -1.03 -23.79 14.79
N GLN A 83 0.11 -24.34 15.21
CA GLN A 83 1.33 -23.59 15.51
C GLN A 83 1.90 -22.85 14.29
N ILE A 84 1.60 -23.29 13.06
CA ILE A 84 2.09 -22.65 11.83
C ILE A 84 1.63 -21.20 11.73
N PHE A 85 0.41 -20.89 12.20
CA PHE A 85 -0.12 -19.53 12.18
C PHE A 85 0.67 -18.58 13.08
N ALA A 86 1.27 -19.09 14.17
CA ALA A 86 2.14 -18.29 15.05
C ALA A 86 3.60 -18.23 14.58
N MET A 87 3.99 -19.07 13.62
CA MET A 87 5.36 -19.14 13.08
C MET A 87 5.53 -18.32 11.80
N LEU A 88 4.45 -17.78 11.25
CA LEU A 88 4.45 -16.93 10.08
C LEU A 88 4.10 -15.50 10.50
N LYS A 89 4.68 -14.54 9.79
CA LYS A 89 4.30 -13.14 9.84
C LYS A 89 4.02 -12.65 8.44
N THR A 90 3.13 -11.67 8.33
CA THR A 90 2.89 -10.98 7.07
C THR A 90 3.36 -9.54 7.17
N GLU A 91 4.19 -9.14 6.22
CA GLU A 91 4.76 -7.81 6.12
C GLU A 91 4.28 -7.13 4.85
N VAL A 92 3.93 -5.85 4.98
CA VAL A 92 3.62 -4.97 3.86
C VAL A 92 4.68 -3.87 3.78
N ARG A 93 5.22 -3.65 2.59
CA ARG A 93 6.05 -2.48 2.31
C ARG A 93 5.20 -1.42 1.63
N VAL A 94 5.24 -0.22 2.18
CA VAL A 94 4.40 0.90 1.78
C VAL A 94 5.28 1.99 1.20
N ALA A 95 4.98 2.41 -0.02
CA ALA A 95 5.59 3.58 -0.64
C ALA A 95 4.86 4.84 -0.17
N LEU A 96 5.58 5.82 0.37
CA LEU A 96 5.02 7.10 0.77
C LEU A 96 4.75 7.96 -0.46
N VAL A 97 3.55 8.54 -0.54
CA VAL A 97 3.11 9.35 -1.68
C VAL A 97 2.70 10.77 -1.28
N GLY A 98 2.49 11.03 0.01
CA GLY A 98 2.16 12.35 0.52
C GLY A 98 1.96 12.38 2.02
N PHE A 99 1.59 13.56 2.51
CA PHE A 99 1.28 13.80 3.92
C PHE A 99 0.34 14.99 4.06
N GLY A 100 -0.25 15.17 5.24
CA GLY A 100 -1.07 16.32 5.55
C GLY A 100 -2.17 16.04 6.58
N ASP A 101 -3.23 16.82 6.49
CA ASP A 101 -4.48 16.60 7.20
C ASP A 101 -5.66 16.58 6.20
N ARG A 102 -6.90 16.65 6.68
CA ARG A 102 -8.10 16.65 5.82
C ARG A 102 -8.30 17.94 5.02
N THR A 103 -7.56 19.00 5.34
CA THR A 103 -7.69 20.33 4.71
C THR A 103 -6.53 20.65 3.80
N HIS A 104 -5.32 20.24 4.17
CA HIS A 104 -4.09 20.53 3.43
C HIS A 104 -3.31 19.23 3.22
N GLN A 105 -3.31 18.75 1.98
CA GLN A 105 -2.60 17.54 1.57
C GLN A 105 -1.48 17.90 0.60
N TYR A 106 -0.30 17.32 0.82
CA TYR A 106 0.90 17.53 0.03
C TYR A 106 1.30 16.22 -0.61
N GLN A 107 1.48 16.22 -1.93
CA GLN A 107 1.75 15.03 -2.74
C GLN A 107 3.24 14.88 -3.08
N HIS A 108 4.08 15.01 -2.07
CA HIS A 108 5.53 14.75 -2.13
C HIS A 108 5.97 14.08 -0.83
N LEU A 109 7.23 13.64 -0.77
CA LEU A 109 7.74 12.96 0.42
C LEU A 109 7.69 13.87 1.67
N PRO A 110 7.31 13.31 2.84
CA PRO A 110 7.33 14.04 4.10
C PRO A 110 8.76 14.30 4.57
N ALA A 111 8.95 15.32 5.40
CA ALA A 111 10.25 15.62 6.01
C ALA A 111 10.75 14.53 6.95
N ARG A 112 9.82 13.76 7.55
CA ARG A 112 10.10 12.66 8.45
C ARG A 112 9.25 11.45 8.05
N PRO A 113 9.84 10.24 8.00
CA PRO A 113 9.07 9.03 7.76
C PRO A 113 8.27 8.65 9.03
N PRO A 114 7.41 7.63 8.99
CA PRO A 114 6.68 7.20 10.18
C PRO A 114 7.63 6.68 11.28
N GLN A 115 7.19 6.73 12.52
CA GLN A 115 7.95 6.19 13.65
C GLN A 115 7.85 4.67 13.70
N MET A 116 8.85 4.04 14.33
CA MET A 116 8.79 2.63 14.70
C MET A 116 7.61 2.38 15.63
N HIS A 117 6.97 1.21 15.49
CA HIS A 117 5.77 0.81 16.23
C HIS A 117 4.55 1.72 16.06
N GLN A 118 4.56 2.58 15.04
CA GLN A 118 3.38 3.38 14.70
C GLN A 118 2.31 2.49 14.05
N ALA A 119 1.05 2.71 14.44
CA ALA A 119 -0.08 1.99 13.90
C ALA A 119 -0.39 2.41 12.45
N VAL A 120 -0.75 1.43 11.62
CA VAL A 120 -1.08 1.61 10.19
C VAL A 120 -2.54 1.27 9.95
N TYR A 121 -3.21 2.15 9.20
CA TYR A 121 -4.64 2.08 8.91
C TYR A 121 -4.87 2.07 7.40
N GLY A 122 -5.99 1.51 6.96
CA GLY A 122 -6.46 1.78 5.59
C GLY A 122 -6.90 3.24 5.45
N CYS A 123 -6.84 3.79 4.24
CA CYS A 123 -7.56 5.03 3.95
C CYS A 123 -9.04 4.74 3.70
N ASP A 124 -9.93 5.64 4.12
CA ASP A 124 -11.34 5.53 3.74
C ASP A 124 -11.56 6.06 2.31
N PRO A 125 -12.66 5.66 1.64
CA PRO A 125 -12.90 6.06 0.24
C PRO A 125 -12.94 7.57 0.03
N GLN A 126 -13.46 8.34 0.99
CA GLN A 126 -13.55 9.79 0.87
C GLN A 126 -12.15 10.42 0.92
N GLU A 127 -11.30 9.98 1.84
CA GLU A 127 -9.91 10.44 1.93
C GLU A 127 -9.12 10.15 0.65
N ILE A 128 -9.35 8.98 0.02
CA ILE A 128 -8.71 8.61 -1.24
C ILE A 128 -9.18 9.53 -2.36
N VAL A 129 -10.48 9.83 -2.44
CA VAL A 129 -11.03 10.78 -3.42
C VAL A 129 -10.40 12.15 -3.21
N GLU A 130 -10.46 12.71 -2.00
CA GLU A 130 -9.88 14.03 -1.70
C GLU A 130 -8.38 14.11 -2.04
N PHE A 131 -7.60 13.10 -1.63
CA PHE A 131 -6.17 13.05 -1.93
C PHE A 131 -5.87 12.95 -3.42
N THR A 132 -6.75 12.35 -4.22
CA THR A 132 -6.50 12.10 -5.64
C THR A 132 -7.12 13.15 -6.57
N GLU A 133 -7.62 14.26 -6.03
CA GLU A 133 -8.04 15.43 -6.84
C GLU A 133 -6.86 16.05 -7.61
N ASP A 134 -5.68 16.17 -6.97
CA ASP A 134 -4.42 16.36 -7.70
C ASP A 134 -3.74 15.01 -7.94
N LEU A 135 -2.86 14.98 -8.92
CA LEU A 135 -2.22 13.79 -9.50
C LEU A 135 -0.69 13.92 -9.48
N HIS A 136 -0.14 14.85 -8.69
CA HIS A 136 1.30 15.02 -8.51
C HIS A 136 1.95 13.82 -7.82
N PHE A 137 1.21 13.10 -6.97
CA PHE A 137 1.67 11.91 -6.26
C PHE A 137 2.14 10.80 -7.22
N LEU A 138 1.59 10.75 -8.44
CA LEU A 138 2.00 9.80 -9.48
C LEU A 138 3.48 9.97 -9.84
N ARG A 139 4.02 11.20 -9.74
CA ARG A 139 5.45 11.44 -9.92
C ARG A 139 6.25 10.74 -8.84
N THR A 140 5.86 10.87 -7.57
CA THR A 140 6.52 10.18 -6.45
C THR A 140 6.44 8.67 -6.64
N LEU A 141 5.28 8.16 -7.04
CA LEU A 141 5.03 6.73 -7.23
C LEU A 141 5.91 6.14 -8.35
N LEU A 142 6.11 6.87 -9.45
CA LEU A 142 6.98 6.46 -10.56
C LEU A 142 8.46 6.31 -10.19
N HIS A 143 8.89 6.85 -9.04
CA HIS A 143 10.28 6.77 -8.55
C HIS A 143 10.46 5.79 -7.38
N VAL A 144 9.42 5.00 -7.05
CA VAL A 144 9.52 3.96 -6.03
C VAL A 144 10.54 2.90 -6.46
N ASN A 145 11.41 2.49 -5.54
CA ASN A 145 12.42 1.47 -5.80
C ASN A 145 11.98 0.10 -5.27
N GLY A 146 12.47 -0.97 -5.89
CA GLY A 146 12.27 -2.33 -5.39
C GLY A 146 10.86 -2.91 -5.58
N ALA A 147 9.98 -2.26 -6.33
CA ALA A 147 8.63 -2.73 -6.67
C ALA A 147 8.41 -2.71 -8.20
N PRO A 148 7.46 -3.50 -8.73
CA PRO A 148 7.02 -3.37 -10.12
C PRO A 148 6.22 -2.06 -10.27
N VAL A 149 6.91 -0.96 -10.53
CA VAL A 149 6.34 0.40 -10.46
C VAL A 149 5.16 0.59 -11.40
N ASP A 150 5.21 0.05 -12.61
CA ASP A 150 4.16 0.24 -13.61
C ASP A 150 2.87 -0.47 -13.20
N GLU A 151 3.01 -1.69 -12.69
CA GLU A 151 1.91 -2.45 -12.08
C GLU A 151 1.36 -1.70 -10.85
N LEU A 152 2.22 -1.08 -10.04
CA LEU A 152 1.81 -0.32 -8.86
C LEU A 152 0.98 0.89 -9.24
N VAL A 153 1.44 1.67 -10.22
CA VAL A 153 0.71 2.82 -10.75
C VAL A 153 -0.64 2.38 -11.32
N ALA A 154 -0.66 1.31 -12.13
CA ALA A 154 -1.90 0.77 -12.69
C ALA A 154 -2.87 0.30 -11.60
N ALA A 155 -2.38 -0.41 -10.57
CA ALA A 155 -3.18 -0.88 -9.45
C ALA A 155 -3.80 0.29 -8.65
N VAL A 156 -3.00 1.31 -8.34
CA VAL A 156 -3.47 2.52 -7.64
C VAL A 156 -4.52 3.25 -8.47
N LEU A 157 -4.29 3.45 -9.77
CA LEU A 157 -5.27 4.14 -10.63
C LEU A 157 -6.56 3.34 -10.80
N ARG A 158 -6.48 2.01 -10.89
CA ARG A 158 -7.65 1.12 -10.97
C ARG A 158 -8.49 1.20 -9.70
N ASP A 159 -7.86 1.11 -8.52
CA ASP A 159 -8.54 1.21 -7.23
C ASP A 159 -9.27 2.56 -7.09
N VAL A 160 -8.57 3.66 -7.37
CA VAL A 160 -9.15 5.02 -7.31
C VAL A 160 -10.27 5.20 -8.34
N TYR A 161 -10.11 4.67 -9.56
CA TYR A 161 -11.13 4.73 -10.60
C TYR A 161 -12.42 4.01 -10.16
N GLN A 162 -12.30 2.87 -9.50
CA GLN A 162 -13.44 2.12 -8.95
C GLN A 162 -14.10 2.86 -7.78
N ILE A 163 -13.31 3.39 -6.84
CA ILE A 163 -13.80 4.21 -5.71
C ILE A 163 -14.59 5.42 -6.22
N ARG A 164 -14.09 6.07 -7.29
CA ARG A 164 -14.75 7.19 -7.98
C ARG A 164 -15.90 6.77 -8.91
N GLN A 165 -16.40 5.54 -8.78
CA GLN A 165 -17.52 5.02 -9.58
C GLN A 165 -17.29 5.12 -11.09
N CYS A 166 -16.07 4.80 -11.52
CA CYS A 166 -15.67 4.81 -12.92
C CYS A 166 -15.71 6.20 -13.58
N ASP A 167 -15.41 7.27 -12.83
CA ASP A 167 -15.26 8.65 -13.33
C ASP A 167 -14.23 8.76 -14.47
N ARG A 168 -14.74 8.72 -15.71
CA ARG A 168 -13.94 8.79 -16.94
C ARG A 168 -13.15 10.10 -17.06
N PRO A 169 -13.76 11.29 -16.83
CA PRO A 169 -13.02 12.55 -16.78
C PRO A 169 -11.78 12.50 -15.87
N TRP A 170 -11.90 11.97 -14.65
CA TRP A 170 -10.76 11.83 -13.74
C TRP A 170 -9.67 10.92 -14.32
N LEU A 171 -10.05 9.75 -14.87
CA LEU A 171 -9.08 8.81 -15.46
C LEU A 171 -8.34 9.43 -16.67
N VAL A 172 -9.04 10.22 -17.49
CA VAL A 172 -8.40 10.96 -18.59
C VAL A 172 -7.42 12.01 -18.07
N ALA A 173 -7.76 12.70 -16.98
CA ALA A 173 -6.84 13.64 -16.33
C ALA A 173 -5.60 12.92 -15.77
N ALA A 174 -5.77 11.77 -15.14
CA ALA A 174 -4.67 10.91 -14.66
C ALA A 174 -3.74 10.48 -15.81
N GLY A 175 -4.31 9.99 -16.92
CA GLY A 175 -3.53 9.61 -18.10
C GLY A 175 -2.77 10.79 -18.73
N ARG A 176 -3.38 11.98 -18.79
CA ARG A 176 -2.72 13.21 -19.24
C ARG A 176 -1.59 13.64 -18.29
N LYS A 177 -1.75 13.47 -16.99
CA LYS A 177 -0.69 13.78 -16.03
C LYS A 177 0.48 12.80 -16.18
N LEU A 178 0.20 11.50 -16.32
CA LEU A 178 1.23 10.49 -16.57
C LEU A 178 1.98 10.73 -17.88
N SER A 179 1.29 11.14 -18.96
CA SER A 179 1.98 11.44 -20.22
C SER A 179 2.97 12.60 -20.11
N LEU A 180 2.73 13.55 -19.19
CA LEU A 180 3.68 14.62 -18.87
C LEU A 180 4.89 14.12 -18.06
N PHE A 181 4.78 13.01 -17.32
CA PHE A 181 5.89 12.42 -16.57
C PHE A 181 6.67 11.39 -17.39
N LEU A 182 5.99 10.69 -18.31
CA LEU A 182 6.52 9.64 -19.17
C LEU A 182 6.74 10.13 -20.61
N LYS A 183 7.07 11.41 -20.82
CA LYS A 183 7.00 12.11 -22.12
C LYS A 183 7.60 11.38 -23.33
N GLU A 184 8.63 10.59 -23.10
CA GLU A 184 9.38 9.87 -24.16
C GLU A 184 9.10 8.36 -24.18
N ASP A 185 8.24 7.88 -23.28
CA ASP A 185 7.97 6.45 -23.07
C ASP A 185 6.46 6.17 -23.22
N TYR A 186 5.99 6.31 -24.45
CA TYR A 186 4.59 6.06 -24.81
C TYR A 186 4.20 4.60 -24.58
N ASP A 187 5.10 3.66 -24.85
CA ASP A 187 4.83 2.23 -24.69
C ASP A 187 4.57 1.90 -23.23
N ARG A 188 5.37 2.45 -22.30
CA ARG A 188 5.13 2.31 -20.86
C ARG A 188 3.83 2.94 -20.41
N LEU A 189 3.52 4.15 -20.85
CA LEU A 189 2.22 4.78 -20.55
C LEU A 189 1.06 3.90 -21.04
N SER A 190 1.15 3.40 -22.28
CA SER A 190 0.12 2.56 -22.89
C SER A 190 -0.04 1.26 -22.10
N ALA A 191 1.05 0.63 -21.69
CA ALA A 191 1.04 -0.58 -20.87
C ALA A 191 0.35 -0.35 -19.51
N ILE A 192 0.64 0.75 -18.82
CA ILE A 192 -0.02 1.11 -17.55
C ILE A 192 -1.52 1.32 -17.78
N MET A 193 -1.90 2.14 -18.76
CA MET A 193 -3.30 2.49 -19.01
C MET A 193 -4.12 1.29 -19.48
N ALA A 194 -3.50 0.35 -20.20
CA ALA A 194 -4.14 -0.89 -20.68
C ALA A 194 -4.55 -1.83 -19.55
N GLN A 195 -4.08 -1.63 -18.31
CA GLN A 195 -4.47 -2.44 -17.15
C GLN A 195 -5.61 -1.83 -16.32
N ILE A 196 -6.13 -0.67 -16.73
CA ILE A 196 -7.17 0.05 -15.98
C ILE A 196 -8.52 -0.24 -16.63
N HIS A 197 -9.39 -0.89 -15.87
CA HIS A 197 -10.71 -1.34 -16.30
C HIS A 197 -11.76 -0.90 -15.28
N PRO A 198 -13.04 -0.73 -15.68
CA PRO A 198 -14.15 -0.56 -14.74
C PRO A 198 -14.23 -1.69 -13.72
#